data_AF-A0A378VHW3-F1
#
_entry.id   AF-A0A378VHW3-F1
#
_cell.length_a   1.000
_cell.length_b   1.000
_cell.length_c   1.000
_cell.angle_alpha   90.00
_cell.angle_beta   90.00
_cell.angle_gamma   90.00
#
_symmetry.space_group_name_H-M   'P 1'
#
loop_
_entity.id
_entity.type
_entity.pdbx_description
1 polymer ?
#
loop_
_entity_poly.entity_id
_entity_poly.type
_entity_poly.pdbx_seq_one_letter_code
_entity_poly.pdbx_strand_id
1 'polypeptide(L)'
;MAMSIRFNNLKDLLNDMRSKNRIIEAFPFNYNQRQYAVILTRYKPDEPRLDYAQAKLEFFNLNSENSIFAYADFYEVHFKNATDFINFFEINVQTGAATIREIFQNFSIFLQISFQHKLKKI
;
A
#
# COMPACT_ATOMS: atom_id res chain seq x y z
N MET A 1 19.31 -1.69 -15.50
CA MET A 1 18.14 -2.57 -15.69
C MET A 1 16.90 -1.72 -15.55
N ALA A 2 16.00 -1.69 -16.55
CA ALA A 2 14.73 -0.99 -16.43
C ALA A 2 13.86 -1.73 -15.40
N MET A 3 13.44 -1.06 -14.32
CA MET A 3 12.48 -1.64 -13.39
C MET A 3 11.12 -1.73 -14.09
N SER A 4 10.56 -2.94 -14.19
CA SER A 4 9.18 -3.13 -14.66
C SER A 4 8.20 -2.55 -13.64
N ILE A 5 7.15 -1.88 -14.13
CA ILE A 5 6.05 -1.39 -13.31
C ILE A 5 5.43 -2.58 -12.57
N ARG A 6 5.41 -2.53 -11.23
CA ARG A 6 4.80 -3.61 -10.41
C ARG A 6 3.33 -3.33 -10.17
N PHE A 7 2.96 -2.08 -9.92
CA PHE A 7 1.58 -1.70 -9.63
C PHE A 7 0.80 -1.19 -10.86
N ASN A 8 0.73 -1.97 -11.94
CA ASN A 8 -0.24 -1.69 -13.02
C ASN A 8 -1.68 -1.62 -12.47
N ASN A 9 -1.95 -2.45 -11.46
CA ASN A 9 -3.24 -2.55 -10.78
C ASN A 9 -3.58 -1.27 -10.01
N LEU A 10 -2.59 -0.58 -9.44
CA LEU A 10 -2.80 0.72 -8.81
C LEU A 10 -3.16 1.76 -9.87
N LYS A 11 -2.48 1.76 -11.03
CA LYS A 11 -2.80 2.65 -12.14
C LYS A 11 -4.24 2.48 -12.59
N ASP A 12 -4.68 1.24 -12.77
CA ASP A 12 -6.06 0.93 -13.19
C ASP A 12 -7.08 1.35 -12.12
N LEU A 13 -6.81 1.07 -10.84
CA LEU A 13 -7.66 1.50 -9.73
C LEU A 13 -7.75 3.03 -9.64
N LEU A 14 -6.62 3.73 -9.78
CA LEU A 14 -6.59 5.18 -9.79
C LEU A 14 -7.39 5.75 -10.96
N ASN A 15 -7.30 5.14 -12.15
CA ASN A 15 -8.06 5.54 -13.34
C ASN A 15 -9.57 5.35 -13.15
N ASP A 16 -10.00 4.21 -12.60
CA ASP A 16 -11.40 3.95 -12.25
C ASP A 16 -11.93 4.97 -11.23
N MET A 17 -11.14 5.27 -10.20
CA MET A 17 -11.47 6.33 -9.26
C MET A 17 -11.60 7.70 -9.95
N ARG A 18 -10.78 8.00 -10.97
CA ARG A 18 -10.92 9.27 -11.73
C ARG A 18 -12.22 9.31 -12.53
N SER A 19 -12.52 8.25 -13.28
CA SER A 19 -13.69 8.21 -14.14
C SER A 19 -15.00 8.30 -13.33
N LYS A 20 -14.99 7.80 -12.10
CA LYS A 20 -16.13 7.84 -11.17
C LYS A 20 -16.10 9.01 -10.19
N ASN A 21 -15.19 9.97 -10.37
CA ASN A 21 -14.98 11.10 -9.47
C ASN A 21 -14.82 10.72 -7.98
N ARG A 22 -14.22 9.56 -7.70
CA ARG A 22 -13.89 9.08 -6.34
C ARG A 22 -12.51 9.56 -5.93
N ILE A 23 -12.41 10.03 -4.70
CA ILE A 23 -11.15 10.50 -4.09
C ILE A 23 -10.55 9.43 -3.18
N ILE A 24 -11.41 8.68 -2.50
CA ILE A 24 -11.04 7.69 -1.49
C ILE A 24 -11.61 6.33 -1.90
N GLU A 25 -10.81 5.29 -1.75
CA GLU A 25 -11.24 3.90 -1.79
C GLU A 25 -10.70 3.19 -0.55
N ALA A 26 -11.51 2.32 0.04
CA ALA A 26 -11.10 1.49 1.16
C ALA A 26 -11.41 0.02 0.87
N PHE A 27 -10.54 -0.85 1.36
CA PHE A 27 -10.79 -2.28 1.29
C PHE A 27 -10.02 -3.05 2.38
N PRO A 28 -10.62 -4.15 2.89
CA PRO A 28 -9.97 -5.00 3.87
C PRO A 28 -8.94 -5.91 3.19
N PHE A 29 -7.93 -6.33 3.94
CA PHE A 29 -6.98 -7.37 3.56
C PHE A 29 -6.47 -8.11 4.80
N ASN A 30 -5.99 -9.34 4.62
CA ASN A 30 -5.41 -10.13 5.69
C ASN A 30 -3.90 -10.22 5.51
N TYR A 31 -3.13 -9.89 6.54
CA TYR A 31 -1.68 -9.98 6.51
C TYR A 31 -1.19 -10.54 7.85
N ASN A 32 -0.22 -11.46 7.84
CA ASN A 32 0.27 -12.13 9.06
C ASN A 32 -0.86 -12.63 9.98
N GLN A 33 -1.88 -13.29 9.41
CA GLN A 33 -3.04 -13.84 10.12
C GLN A 33 -3.91 -12.82 10.88
N ARG A 34 -3.72 -11.52 10.61
CA ARG A 34 -4.51 -10.41 11.17
C ARG A 34 -5.28 -9.70 10.06
N GLN A 35 -6.39 -9.08 10.46
CA GLN A 35 -7.26 -8.34 9.56
C GLN A 35 -6.92 -6.85 9.60
N TYR A 36 -6.69 -6.29 8.42
CA TYR A 36 -6.39 -4.88 8.23
C TYR A 36 -7.36 -4.28 7.22
N ALA A 37 -7.40 -2.96 7.16
CA ALA A 37 -7.94 -2.22 6.03
C ALA A 37 -6.91 -1.22 5.53
N VAL A 38 -6.95 -0.92 4.23
CA VAL A 38 -6.20 0.18 3.65
C VAL A 38 -7.19 1.20 3.09
N ILE A 39 -6.96 2.46 3.42
CA ILE A 39 -7.59 3.61 2.79
C ILE A 39 -6.60 4.16 1.77
N LEU A 40 -6.98 4.16 0.51
CA LEU A 40 -6.26 4.77 -0.59
C LEU A 40 -6.90 6.11 -0.92
N THR A 41 -6.10 7.17 -0.86
CA THR A 41 -6.55 8.53 -1.18
C THR A 41 -5.74 9.08 -2.34
N ARG A 42 -6.44 9.58 -3.36
CA ARG A 42 -5.84 10.32 -4.47
C ARG A 42 -5.34 11.69 -4.02
N TYR A 43 -4.17 12.10 -4.52
CA TYR A 43 -3.73 13.47 -4.40
C TYR A 43 -4.66 14.41 -5.18
N LYS A 44 -4.96 15.57 -4.61
CA LYS A 44 -5.63 16.66 -5.33
C LYS A 44 -4.64 17.32 -6.31
N PRO A 45 -5.11 17.97 -7.40
CA PRO A 45 -4.23 18.61 -8.37
C PRO A 45 -3.19 19.57 -7.78
N ASP A 46 -3.59 20.34 -6.77
CA ASP A 46 -2.76 21.38 -6.14
C ASP A 46 -2.16 20.95 -4.79
N GLU A 47 -2.25 19.67 -4.44
CA GLU A 47 -1.69 19.16 -3.19
C GLU A 47 -0.18 18.92 -3.33
N PRO A 48 0.66 19.39 -2.39
CA PRO A 48 2.07 19.03 -2.36
C PRO A 48 2.25 17.51 -2.31
N ARG A 49 3.04 16.97 -3.23
CA ARG A 49 3.39 15.55 -3.28
C ARG A 49 4.85 15.38 -3.66
N LEU A 50 5.44 14.26 -3.23
CA LEU A 50 6.72 13.82 -3.77
C LEU A 50 6.54 13.49 -5.26
N ASP A 51 7.54 13.78 -6.09
CA ASP A 51 7.45 13.69 -7.56
C ASP A 51 6.97 12.32 -8.07
N TYR A 52 7.30 11.26 -7.34
CA TYR A 52 6.98 9.87 -7.68
C TYR A 52 5.70 9.35 -7.00
N ALA A 53 5.15 10.03 -5.99
CA ALA A 53 4.00 9.56 -5.25
C ALA A 53 2.70 9.62 -6.08
N GLN A 54 2.01 8.48 -6.17
CA GLN A 54 0.77 8.33 -6.94
C GLN A 54 -0.47 8.31 -6.04
N ALA A 55 -0.35 7.76 -4.83
CA ALA A 55 -1.45 7.69 -3.86
C ALA A 55 -0.96 7.75 -2.42
N LYS A 56 -1.77 8.35 -1.54
CA LYS A 56 -1.61 8.25 -0.09
C LYS A 56 -2.30 6.99 0.38
N LEU A 57 -1.65 6.28 1.29
CA LEU A 57 -2.19 5.07 1.91
C LEU A 57 -2.21 5.25 3.42
N GLU A 58 -3.30 4.83 4.04
CA GLU A 58 -3.40 4.67 5.49
C GLU A 58 -3.85 3.26 5.78
N PHE A 59 -3.07 2.56 6.59
CA PHE A 59 -3.35 1.18 7.00
C PHE A 59 -3.90 1.18 8.42
N PHE A 60 -5.01 0.46 8.62
CA PHE A 60 -5.67 0.29 9.91
C PHE A 60 -5.61 -1.17 10.31
N ASN A 61 -5.21 -1.43 11.56
CA ASN A 61 -5.37 -2.75 12.16
C ASN A 61 -6.81 -2.85 12.66
N LEU A 62 -7.63 -3.78 12.16
CA LEU A 62 -9.05 -3.83 12.55
C LEU A 62 -9.25 -4.40 13.97
N ASN A 63 -8.19 -4.89 14.59
CA ASN A 63 -8.19 -5.42 15.94
C ASN A 63 -7.62 -4.39 16.96
N SER A 64 -7.21 -3.20 16.51
CA SER A 64 -6.76 -2.10 17.38
C SER A 64 -7.18 -0.74 16.82
N GLU A 65 -6.97 0.35 17.56
CA GLU A 65 -7.29 1.71 17.07
C GLU A 65 -6.09 2.38 16.38
N ASN A 66 -5.05 1.60 16.05
CA ASN A 66 -3.81 2.12 15.49
C ASN A 66 -3.86 2.18 13.96
N SER A 67 -3.24 3.22 13.39
CA SER A 67 -2.99 3.34 11.95
C SER A 67 -1.53 3.70 11.65
N ILE A 68 -1.10 3.41 10.42
CA ILE A 68 0.20 3.84 9.88
C ILE A 68 0.03 4.40 8.47
N PHE A 69 0.74 5.49 8.19
CA PHE A 69 0.72 6.16 6.89
C PHE A 69 1.84 5.68 5.97
N ALA A 70 1.52 5.66 4.68
CA ALA A 70 2.45 5.37 3.61
C ALA A 70 2.05 6.14 2.34
N TYR A 71 2.90 6.05 1.31
CA TYR A 71 2.50 6.39 -0.05
C TYR A 71 2.89 5.25 -0.99
N ALA A 72 2.22 5.16 -2.12
CA ALA A 72 2.59 4.25 -3.19
C ALA A 72 3.01 5.04 -4.44
N ASP A 73 4.05 4.56 -5.09
CA ASP A 73 4.32 4.85 -6.50
C ASP A 73 3.87 3.65 -7.37
N PHE A 74 4.34 3.55 -8.61
CA PHE A 74 4.00 2.43 -9.49
C PHE A 74 4.88 1.18 -9.30
N TYR A 75 5.81 1.19 -8.34
CA TYR A 75 6.80 0.14 -8.08
C TYR A 75 6.66 -0.46 -6.69
N GLU A 76 6.53 0.36 -5.64
CA GLU A 76 6.52 -0.10 -4.25
C GLU A 76 5.73 0.82 -3.30
N VAL A 77 5.43 0.29 -2.11
CA VAL A 77 4.82 1.04 -1.01
C VAL A 77 5.94 1.54 -0.11
N HIS A 78 5.90 2.83 0.19
CA HIS A 78 6.92 3.52 0.96
C HIS A 78 6.37 3.90 2.32
N PHE A 79 7.03 3.43 3.36
CA PHE A 79 6.78 3.80 4.75
C PHE A 79 7.88 4.73 5.25
N LYS A 80 7.54 5.64 6.15
CA LYS A 80 8.51 6.58 6.73
C LYS A 80 9.61 5.87 7.54
N ASN A 81 9.26 4.79 8.20
CA ASN A 81 10.13 4.07 9.13
C ASN A 81 9.89 2.56 9.04
N ALA A 82 10.96 1.79 8.87
CA ALA A 82 10.91 0.34 8.83
C ALA A 82 10.48 -0.28 10.15
N THR A 83 10.92 0.27 11.28
CA THR A 83 10.54 -0.19 12.62
C THR A 83 9.04 -0.04 12.84
N ASP A 84 8.47 1.11 12.46
CA ASP A 84 7.03 1.35 12.62
C ASP A 84 6.21 0.39 11.76
N PHE A 85 6.65 0.14 10.52
CA PHE A 85 6.05 -0.85 9.63
C PHE A 85 6.12 -2.28 10.19
N ILE A 86 7.31 -2.71 10.65
CA ILE A 86 7.53 -4.04 11.22
C ILE A 86 6.66 -4.25 12.46
N ASN A 87 6.61 -3.26 13.35
CA ASN A 87 5.82 -3.33 14.56
C ASN A 87 4.31 -3.32 14.26
N PHE A 88 3.85 -2.45 13.35
CA PHE A 88 2.45 -2.35 12.99
C PHE A 88 1.88 -3.63 12.39
N PHE A 89 2.64 -4.27 11.49
CA PHE A 89 2.25 -5.52 10.83
C PHE A 89 2.72 -6.78 11.56
N GLU A 90 3.35 -6.62 12.73
CA GLU A 90 3.91 -7.69 13.55
C GLU A 90 4.78 -8.68 12.76
N ILE A 91 5.71 -8.12 11.97
CA ILE A 91 6.60 -8.92 11.12
C ILE A 91 7.72 -9.50 11.98
N ASN A 92 7.85 -10.83 11.97
CA ASN A 92 8.95 -11.51 12.66
C ASN A 92 10.24 -11.41 11.83
N VAL A 93 11.12 -10.49 12.21
CA VAL A 93 12.44 -10.32 11.58
C VAL A 93 13.48 -11.13 12.36
N GLN A 94 13.80 -12.33 11.86
CA GLN A 94 14.86 -13.16 12.47
C GLN A 94 16.25 -12.71 12.02
N THR A 95 17.22 -12.73 12.93
CA THR A 95 18.62 -12.42 12.62
C THR A 95 19.17 -13.41 11.58
N GLY A 96 19.64 -12.90 10.43
CA GLY A 96 20.11 -13.71 9.30
C GLY A 96 19.03 -14.10 8.27
N ALA A 97 17.79 -13.66 8.46
CA ALA A 97 16.70 -13.81 7.47
C ALA A 97 16.67 -12.65 6.46
N ALA A 98 15.55 -12.53 5.72
CA ALA A 98 15.32 -11.51 4.70
C ALA A 98 15.65 -10.09 5.19
N THR A 99 16.34 -9.33 4.35
CA THR A 99 16.63 -7.92 4.58
C THR A 99 15.33 -7.10 4.65
N ILE A 100 15.37 -5.95 5.33
CA ILE A 100 14.24 -4.99 5.38
C ILE A 100 13.73 -4.65 3.97
N ARG A 101 14.65 -4.52 3.01
CA ARG A 101 14.30 -4.26 1.60
C ARG A 101 13.48 -5.39 0.99
N GLU A 102 13.87 -6.64 1.21
CA GLU A 102 13.12 -7.80 0.72
C GLU A 102 11.75 -7.89 1.39
N ILE A 103 11.64 -7.56 2.67
CA ILE A 103 10.36 -7.49 3.39
C ILE A 103 9.43 -6.45 2.74
N PHE A 104 9.92 -5.23 2.48
CA PHE A 104 9.11 -4.20 1.80
C PHE A 104 8.70 -4.60 0.38
N GLN A 105 9.59 -5.24 -0.37
CA GLN A 105 9.28 -5.74 -1.70
C GLN A 105 8.22 -6.84 -1.67
N ASN A 106 8.33 -7.79 -0.75
CA ASN A 106 7.36 -8.85 -0.55
C ASN A 106 6.00 -8.29 -0.12
N PHE A 107 5.99 -7.31 0.79
CA PHE A 107 4.77 -6.60 1.16
C PHE A 107 4.13 -5.88 -0.04
N SER A 108 4.93 -5.21 -0.86
CA SER A 108 4.44 -4.52 -2.06
C SER A 108 3.81 -5.51 -3.06
N ILE A 109 4.43 -6.67 -3.28
CA ILE A 109 3.86 -7.75 -4.11
C ILE A 109 2.54 -8.26 -3.52
N PHE A 110 2.47 -8.46 -2.21
CA PHE A 110 1.24 -8.86 -1.54
C PHE A 110 0.11 -7.82 -1.73
N LEU A 111 0.41 -6.53 -1.53
CA LEU A 111 -0.59 -5.47 -1.69
C LEU A 111 -1.04 -5.31 -3.14
N GLN A 112 -0.16 -5.59 -4.11
CA GLN A 112 -0.49 -5.60 -5.54
C GLN A 112 -1.63 -6.57 -5.85
N ILE A 113 -1.61 -7.74 -5.23
CA ILE A 113 -2.67 -8.76 -5.36
C ILE A 113 -3.96 -8.27 -4.71
N SER A 114 -3.85 -7.56 -3.58
CA SER A 114 -5.02 -6.99 -2.89
C SER A 114 -5.72 -5.92 -3.75
N PHE A 115 -4.98 -5.06 -4.44
CA PHE A 115 -5.55 -4.11 -5.41
C PHE A 115 -6.28 -4.83 -6.57
N GLN A 116 -5.75 -5.97 -7.05
CA GLN A 116 -6.43 -6.76 -8.10
C GLN A 116 -7.74 -7.37 -7.63
N HIS A 117 -7.77 -7.92 -6.42
CA HIS A 117 -9.00 -8.45 -5.85
C HIS A 117 -10.06 -7.35 -5.67
N LYS A 118 -9.65 -6.13 -5.33
CA LYS A 118 -10.57 -4.98 -5.30
C LYS A 118 -11.10 -4.65 -6.69
N LEU A 119 -10.23 -4.54 -7.70
CA LEU A 119 -10.62 -4.24 -9.08
C LEU A 119 -11.62 -5.26 -9.65
N LYS A 120 -11.47 -6.55 -9.35
CA LYS A 120 -12.40 -7.61 -9.80
C LYS A 120 -13.81 -7.51 -9.19
N LYS A 121 -14.02 -6.66 -8.18
CA LYS A 121 -15.31 -6.47 -7.49
C LYS A 121 -16.00 -5.16 -7.88
N ILE A 122 -15.41 -4.39 -8.80
CA ILE A 122 -15.92 -3.11 -9.31
C ILE A 122 -16.52 -3.33 -10.69
#